data_AF-A0A418RJI0-F1
#
_entry.id   AF-A0A418RJI0-F1
#
_cell.length_a   1.000
_cell.length_b   1.000
_cell.length_c   1.000
_cell.angle_alpha   90.00
_cell.angle_beta   90.00
_cell.angle_gamma   90.00
#
_symmetry.space_group_name_H-M   'P 1'
#
loop_
_entity.id
_entity.type
_entity.pdbx_description
1 polymer ?
#
loop_
_entity_poly.entity_id
_entity_poly.type
_entity_poly.pdbx_seq_one_letter_code
_entity_poly.pdbx_strand_id
1 'polypeptide(L)'
;MSDDELIALVASLAVDSKNLHEAQRATDEQMKRTDEKLERIGITLGNVVNNQGNVAEEFFFNSLANDSHLGSIHFEDIEKNGHKRRGNTEEEYDIIMTNGNAVGIIEVKYKAHKNDLDKLDRKMQNFKKLFPIYQNFKQYGAIASFYINDDAKKEALKRGYFVLQRSGDLVHTESAEHLTVL
;
A
#
# COMPACT_ATOMS: atom_id res chain seq x y z
N MET A 1 48.85 -54.78 -9.52
CA MET A 1 48.34 -54.22 -8.27
C MET A 1 48.38 -55.32 -7.24
N SER A 2 49.09 -55.14 -6.13
CA SER A 2 49.12 -56.12 -5.04
C SER A 2 47.84 -56.05 -4.21
N ASP A 3 47.56 -57.09 -3.43
CA ASP A 3 46.42 -57.09 -2.51
C ASP A 3 46.51 -55.95 -1.48
N ASP A 4 47.72 -55.58 -1.07
CA ASP A 4 47.97 -54.43 -0.18
C ASP A 4 47.62 -53.08 -0.81
N GLU A 5 47.90 -52.90 -2.11
CA GLU A 5 47.52 -51.70 -2.86
C GLU A 5 46.00 -51.61 -3.02
N LEU A 6 45.32 -52.74 -3.20
CA LEU A 6 43.87 -52.79 -3.30
C LEU A 6 43.18 -52.46 -1.97
N ILE A 7 43.71 -52.99 -0.85
CA ILE A 7 43.21 -52.70 0.51
C ILE A 7 43.37 -51.20 0.83
N ALA A 8 44.51 -50.61 0.47
CA ALA A 8 44.77 -49.19 0.68
C ALA A 8 43.77 -48.30 -0.09
N LEU A 9 43.46 -48.65 -1.34
CA LEU A 9 42.51 -47.92 -2.19
C LEU A 9 41.06 -48.02 -1.66
N VAL A 10 40.64 -49.20 -1.20
CA VAL A 10 39.30 -49.38 -0.62
C VAL A 10 39.17 -48.61 0.69
N ALA A 11 40.23 -48.59 1.51
CA ALA A 11 40.26 -47.81 2.74
C ALA A 11 40.17 -46.30 2.47
N SER A 12 40.88 -45.79 1.46
CA SER A 12 40.78 -44.37 1.08
C SER A 12 39.40 -44.00 0.55
N LEU A 13 38.80 -44.86 -0.29
CA LEU A 13 37.44 -44.64 -0.81
C LEU A 13 36.38 -44.64 0.30
N ALA A 14 36.54 -45.50 1.32
CA ALA A 14 35.63 -45.51 2.47
C ALA A 14 35.73 -44.20 3.28
N VAL A 15 36.94 -43.66 3.43
CA VAL A 15 37.16 -42.35 4.09
C VAL A 15 36.57 -41.22 3.25
N ASP A 16 36.79 -41.20 1.93
CA ASP A 16 36.26 -40.18 1.04
C ASP A 16 34.73 -40.20 0.97
N SER A 17 34.12 -41.40 0.95
CA SER A 17 32.66 -41.57 1.02
C SER A 17 32.09 -41.03 2.33
N LYS A 18 32.77 -41.30 3.46
CA LYS A 18 32.37 -40.76 4.76
C LYS A 18 32.46 -39.23 4.79
N ASN A 19 33.58 -38.68 4.31
CA ASN A 19 33.79 -37.22 4.24
C ASN A 19 32.75 -36.55 3.33
N LEU A 20 32.40 -37.18 2.20
CA LEU A 20 31.37 -36.68 1.29
C LEU A 20 29.99 -36.67 1.95
N HIS A 21 29.63 -37.71 2.68
CA HIS A 21 28.37 -37.77 3.42
C HIS A 21 28.30 -36.73 4.54
N GLU A 22 29.41 -36.48 5.24
CA GLU A 22 29.49 -35.42 6.26
C GLU A 22 29.35 -34.03 5.63
N ALA A 23 30.01 -33.79 4.49
CA ALA A 23 29.88 -32.54 3.74
C ALA A 23 28.45 -32.32 3.19
N GLN A 24 27.80 -33.38 2.72
CA GLN A 24 26.39 -33.35 2.28
C GLN A 24 25.46 -32.97 3.45
N ARG A 25 25.60 -33.62 4.61
CA ARG A 25 24.81 -33.27 5.80
C ARG A 25 25.00 -31.83 6.25
N ALA A 26 26.26 -31.36 6.28
CA ALA A 26 26.55 -29.97 6.61
C ALA A 26 25.91 -28.99 5.61
N THR A 27 25.90 -29.35 4.31
CA THR A 27 25.24 -28.57 3.26
C THR A 27 23.73 -28.54 3.45
N ASP A 28 23.10 -29.68 3.74
CA ASP A 28 21.66 -29.78 3.98
C ASP A 28 21.23 -28.94 5.20
N GLU A 29 22.03 -28.98 6.28
CA GLU A 29 21.81 -28.15 7.46
C GLU A 29 21.95 -26.65 7.15
N GLN A 30 22.95 -26.28 6.34
CA GLN A 30 23.16 -24.89 5.92
C GLN A 30 22.03 -24.40 5.01
N MET A 31 21.54 -25.25 4.09
CA MET A 31 20.39 -24.95 3.24
C MET A 31 19.13 -24.74 4.08
N LYS A 32 18.83 -25.64 5.02
CA LYS A 32 17.67 -25.49 5.91
C LYS A 32 17.70 -24.19 6.71
N ARG A 33 18.87 -23.83 7.27
CA ARG A 33 19.05 -22.55 7.98
C ARG A 33 18.87 -21.34 7.06
N THR A 34 19.23 -21.48 5.78
CA THR A 34 19.07 -20.42 4.77
C THR A 34 17.60 -20.23 4.43
N ASP A 35 16.85 -21.31 4.21
CA ASP A 35 15.41 -21.28 3.93
C ASP A 35 14.63 -20.63 5.09
N GLU A 36 14.92 -21.03 6.34
CA GLU A 36 14.32 -20.42 7.55
C GLU A 36 14.65 -18.92 7.70
N LYS A 37 15.81 -18.48 7.19
CA LYS A 37 16.20 -17.06 7.20
C LYS A 37 15.47 -16.29 6.11
N LEU A 38 15.33 -16.87 4.91
CA LEU A 38 14.57 -16.27 3.81
C LEU A 38 13.09 -16.11 4.15
N GLU A 39 12.49 -17.10 4.81
CA GLU A 39 11.09 -17.04 5.28
C GLU A 39 10.90 -15.89 6.29
N ARG A 40 11.77 -15.79 7.30
CA ARG A 40 11.73 -14.69 8.28
C ARG A 40 11.91 -13.32 7.65
N ILE A 41 12.81 -13.21 6.67
CA ILE A 41 13.00 -11.98 5.89
C ILE A 41 11.70 -11.64 5.13
N GLY A 42 11.09 -12.62 4.46
CA GLY A 42 9.82 -12.45 3.73
C GLY A 42 8.69 -11.96 4.64
N ILE A 43 8.51 -12.57 5.82
CA ILE A 43 7.52 -12.15 6.82
C ILE A 43 7.81 -10.72 7.31
N THR A 44 9.06 -10.41 7.63
CA THR A 44 9.45 -9.08 8.12
C THR A 44 9.22 -8.01 7.07
N LEU A 45 9.59 -8.27 5.81
CA LEU A 45 9.32 -7.37 4.69
C LEU A 45 7.82 -7.19 4.47
N GLY A 46 7.02 -8.26 4.52
CA GLY A 46 5.56 -8.17 4.42
C GLY A 46 4.96 -7.27 5.51
N ASN A 47 5.42 -7.42 6.75
CA ASN A 47 4.97 -6.59 7.87
C ASN A 47 5.38 -5.11 7.70
N VAL A 48 6.59 -4.82 7.20
CA VAL A 48 7.06 -3.45 6.93
C VAL A 48 6.28 -2.79 5.78
N VAL A 49 5.94 -3.54 4.72
CA VAL A 49 5.15 -3.04 3.59
C VAL A 49 3.70 -2.77 3.99
N ASN A 50 3.06 -3.70 4.71
CA ASN A 50 1.70 -3.50 5.23
C ASN A 50 1.61 -2.30 6.16
N ASN A 51 2.66 -2.05 6.95
CA ASN A 51 2.67 -0.92 7.87
C ASN A 51 2.78 0.44 7.14
N GLN A 52 3.30 0.49 5.91
CA GLN A 52 3.45 1.75 5.17
C GLN A 52 2.11 2.35 4.74
N GLY A 53 1.15 1.52 4.32
CA GLY A 53 -0.21 1.96 4.01
C GLY A 53 -0.90 2.54 5.24
N ASN A 54 -0.89 1.76 6.34
CA ASN A 54 -1.48 2.17 7.62
C ASN A 54 -0.86 3.47 8.16
N VAL A 55 0.46 3.64 8.05
CA VAL A 55 1.16 4.87 8.48
C VAL A 55 0.73 6.08 7.64
N ALA A 56 0.52 5.90 6.33
CA ALA A 56 0.03 6.97 5.48
C ALA A 56 -1.41 7.34 5.84
N GLU A 57 -2.31 6.35 5.94
CA GLU A 57 -3.71 6.54 6.32
C GLU A 57 -3.85 7.24 7.67
N GLU A 58 -3.12 6.77 8.69
CA GLU A 58 -3.16 7.37 10.03
C GLU A 58 -2.61 8.81 10.04
N PHE A 59 -1.55 9.09 9.27
CA PHE A 59 -1.02 10.44 9.16
C PHE A 59 -2.03 11.41 8.52
N PHE A 60 -2.59 11.04 7.36
CA PHE A 60 -3.51 11.92 6.64
C PHE A 60 -4.84 12.07 7.37
N PHE A 61 -5.36 11.01 7.99
CA PHE A 61 -6.55 11.09 8.82
C PHE A 61 -6.36 12.07 9.98
N ASN A 62 -5.29 11.91 10.78
CA ASN A 62 -5.05 12.79 11.92
C ASN A 62 -4.79 14.23 11.50
N SER A 63 -4.11 14.45 10.38
CA SER A 63 -3.88 15.78 9.84
C SER A 63 -5.18 16.45 9.42
N LEU A 64 -6.05 15.73 8.71
CA LEU A 64 -7.34 16.23 8.25
C LEU A 64 -8.37 16.34 9.37
N ALA A 65 -8.28 15.54 10.43
CA ALA A 65 -9.11 15.69 11.62
C ALA A 65 -8.76 16.97 12.41
N ASN A 66 -7.50 17.40 12.35
CA ASN A 66 -7.05 18.66 12.95
C ASN A 66 -7.36 19.88 12.06
N ASP A 67 -7.25 19.72 10.74
CA ASP A 67 -7.55 20.76 9.74
C ASP A 67 -8.37 20.18 8.58
N SER A 68 -9.70 20.23 8.74
CA SER A 68 -10.68 19.57 7.87
C SER A 68 -10.94 20.32 6.56
N HIS A 69 -9.90 20.68 5.82
CA HIS A 69 -10.04 21.41 4.54
C HIS A 69 -9.50 20.64 3.32
N LEU A 70 -10.24 20.74 2.22
CA LEU A 70 -9.71 20.50 0.86
C LEU A 70 -9.70 21.83 0.10
N GLY A 71 -8.52 22.45 0.01
CA GLY A 71 -8.38 23.81 -0.50
C GLY A 71 -9.20 24.78 0.36
N SER A 72 -10.15 25.50 -0.24
CA SER A 72 -11.04 26.41 0.48
C SER A 72 -12.32 25.76 1.02
N ILE A 73 -12.48 24.44 0.86
CA ILE A 73 -13.69 23.72 1.26
C ILE A 73 -13.50 23.16 2.66
N HIS A 74 -14.25 23.69 3.62
CA HIS A 74 -14.29 23.18 4.99
C HIS A 74 -15.27 22.02 5.12
N PHE A 75 -14.87 20.97 5.83
CA PHE A 75 -15.70 19.82 6.19
C PHE A 75 -15.91 19.77 7.71
N GLU A 76 -17.08 19.28 8.11
CA GLU A 76 -17.51 19.23 9.52
C GLU A 76 -17.26 17.86 10.14
N ASP A 77 -17.43 16.78 9.36
CA ASP A 77 -17.22 15.40 9.79
C ASP A 77 -16.12 14.73 8.97
N ILE A 78 -15.41 13.78 9.60
CA ILE A 78 -14.40 12.92 8.98
C ILE A 78 -14.57 11.47 9.47
N GLU A 79 -14.51 10.52 8.54
CA GLU A 79 -14.59 9.08 8.79
C GLU A 79 -13.43 8.38 8.07
N LYS A 80 -12.88 7.32 8.67
CA LYS A 80 -11.87 6.44 8.05
C LYS A 80 -12.37 5.01 7.89
N ASN A 81 -11.85 4.30 6.89
CA ASN A 81 -12.11 2.88 6.61
C ASN A 81 -13.60 2.58 6.36
N GLY A 82 -14.25 3.42 5.56
CA GLY A 82 -15.65 3.26 5.20
C GLY A 82 -15.84 2.10 4.24
N HIS A 83 -16.25 0.93 4.73
CA HIS A 83 -16.58 -0.22 3.90
C HIS A 83 -18.08 -0.32 3.63
N LYS A 84 -18.49 -0.39 2.35
CA LYS A 84 -19.91 -0.46 1.98
C LYS A 84 -20.16 -1.44 0.86
N ARG A 85 -21.17 -2.28 1.05
CA ARG A 85 -21.71 -3.19 0.03
C ARG A 85 -23.19 -2.94 -0.21
N ARG A 86 -23.59 -2.92 -1.48
CA ARG A 86 -24.99 -2.89 -1.93
C ARG A 86 -25.13 -3.70 -3.21
N GLY A 87 -25.86 -4.81 -3.13
CA GLY A 87 -25.98 -5.75 -4.25
C GLY A 87 -24.61 -6.29 -4.66
N ASN A 88 -24.25 -6.06 -5.92
CA ASN A 88 -22.97 -6.49 -6.52
C ASN A 88 -21.90 -5.39 -6.49
N THR A 89 -22.16 -4.25 -5.86
CA THR A 89 -21.19 -3.17 -5.71
C THR A 89 -20.67 -3.16 -4.28
N GLU A 90 -19.34 -3.15 -4.14
CA GLU A 90 -18.62 -3.14 -2.88
C GLU A 90 -17.38 -2.25 -3.06
N GLU A 91 -17.20 -1.30 -2.16
CA GLU A 91 -16.03 -0.42 -2.14
C GLU A 91 -15.62 -0.14 -0.69
N GLU A 92 -14.33 0.12 -0.52
CA GLU A 92 -13.73 0.65 0.70
C GLU A 92 -13.25 2.08 0.43
N TYR A 93 -13.47 2.99 1.36
CA TYR A 93 -13.07 4.39 1.26
C TYR A 93 -12.14 4.72 2.41
N ASP A 94 -10.91 5.11 2.09
CA ASP A 94 -9.84 5.32 3.07
C ASP A 94 -10.23 6.46 4.02
N ILE A 95 -10.62 7.62 3.47
CA ILE A 95 -11.17 8.76 4.23
C ILE A 95 -12.37 9.37 3.49
N ILE A 96 -13.45 9.62 4.23
CA ILE A 96 -14.63 10.37 3.79
C ILE A 96 -14.76 11.60 4.68
N MET A 97 -14.98 12.78 4.08
CA MET A 97 -15.25 14.02 4.80
C MET A 97 -16.59 14.59 4.35
N THR A 98 -17.41 15.11 5.26
CA THR A 98 -18.73 15.66 4.91
C THR A 98 -19.00 17.00 5.59
N ASN A 99 -19.82 17.82 4.95
CA ASN A 99 -20.49 18.97 5.54
C ASN A 99 -21.94 19.02 5.06
N GLY A 100 -22.68 20.08 5.38
CA GLY A 100 -24.09 20.23 4.96
C GLY A 100 -24.41 20.17 3.46
N ASN A 101 -23.44 20.21 2.53
CA ASN A 101 -23.72 20.15 1.08
C ASN A 101 -22.66 19.43 0.21
N ALA A 102 -21.57 18.95 0.79
CA ALA A 102 -20.44 18.39 0.08
C ALA A 102 -19.88 17.15 0.78
N VAL A 103 -19.29 16.28 -0.04
CA VAL A 103 -18.54 15.12 0.40
C VAL A 103 -17.17 15.10 -0.28
N GLY A 104 -16.11 14.94 0.51
CA GLY A 104 -14.75 14.70 0.08
C GLY A 104 -14.43 13.22 0.20
N ILE A 105 -13.92 12.62 -0.87
CA ILE A 105 -13.47 11.22 -0.90
C ILE A 105 -11.99 11.22 -1.20
N ILE A 106 -11.21 10.67 -0.26
CA ILE A 106 -9.76 10.78 -0.29
C ILE A 106 -9.19 9.37 -0.33
N GLU A 107 -8.49 9.07 -1.42
CA GLU A 107 -7.69 7.86 -1.55
C GLU A 107 -6.30 8.14 -0.95
N VAL A 108 -5.83 7.29 -0.05
CA VAL A 108 -4.53 7.42 0.60
C VAL A 108 -3.56 6.39 0.03
N LYS A 109 -2.35 6.84 -0.28
CA LYS A 109 -1.26 5.98 -0.75
C LYS A 109 0.05 6.39 -0.11
N TYR A 110 0.84 5.43 0.36
CA TYR A 110 2.23 5.73 0.73
C TYR A 110 2.99 6.34 -0.47
N LYS A 111 2.82 5.74 -1.65
CA LYS A 111 3.33 6.22 -2.94
C LYS A 111 2.22 6.14 -4.00
N ALA A 112 1.78 7.27 -4.51
CA ALA A 112 0.71 7.33 -5.51
C ALA A 112 1.23 7.08 -6.94
N HIS A 113 0.49 6.27 -7.68
CA HIS A 113 0.72 5.99 -9.10
C HIS A 113 -0.51 6.35 -9.94
N LYS A 114 -0.32 6.48 -11.26
CA LYS A 114 -1.42 6.83 -12.18
C LYS A 114 -2.62 5.87 -12.08
N ASN A 115 -2.38 4.57 -11.90
CA ASN A 115 -3.44 3.56 -11.77
C ASN A 115 -4.28 3.72 -10.49
N ASP A 116 -3.76 4.42 -9.46
CA ASP A 116 -4.55 4.71 -8.25
C ASP A 116 -5.62 5.77 -8.54
N LEU A 117 -5.40 6.64 -9.53
CA LEU A 117 -6.41 7.58 -10.00
C LEU A 117 -7.58 6.84 -10.65
N ASP A 118 -7.33 5.78 -11.42
CA ASP A 118 -8.41 4.98 -12.02
C ASP A 118 -9.25 4.26 -10.95
N LYS A 119 -8.64 3.88 -9.82
CA LYS A 119 -9.39 3.36 -8.65
C LYS A 119 -10.23 4.46 -8.02
N LEU A 120 -9.67 5.66 -7.84
CA LEU A 120 -10.40 6.80 -7.32
C LEU A 120 -11.59 7.17 -8.21
N ASP A 121 -11.42 7.21 -9.54
CA ASP A 121 -12.52 7.43 -10.50
C ASP A 121 -13.68 6.43 -10.25
N ARG A 122 -13.35 5.14 -10.11
CA ARG A 122 -14.34 4.08 -9.87
C ARG A 122 -15.05 4.27 -8.51
N LYS A 123 -14.29 4.52 -7.44
CA LYS A 123 -14.82 4.81 -6.10
C LYS A 123 -15.77 6.01 -6.16
N MET A 124 -15.37 7.08 -6.84
CA MET A 124 -16.19 8.27 -7.01
C MET A 124 -17.53 7.95 -7.70
N GLN A 125 -17.50 7.19 -8.80
CA GLN A 125 -18.73 6.80 -9.53
C GLN A 125 -19.67 5.89 -8.71
N ASN A 126 -19.13 5.10 -7.79
CA ASN A 126 -19.89 4.16 -6.99
C ASN A 126 -20.39 4.75 -5.67
N PHE A 127 -19.78 5.84 -5.18
CA PHE A 127 -20.08 6.41 -3.87
C PHE A 127 -21.55 6.72 -3.64
N LYS A 128 -22.18 7.54 -4.49
CA LYS A 128 -23.59 7.92 -4.31
C LYS A 128 -24.56 6.73 -4.41
N LYS A 129 -24.19 5.66 -5.14
CA LYS A 129 -24.96 4.40 -5.18
C LYS A 129 -24.91 3.67 -3.84
N LEU A 130 -23.74 3.66 -3.20
CA LEU A 130 -23.48 2.99 -1.92
C LEU A 130 -23.98 3.82 -0.73
N PHE A 131 -23.93 5.15 -0.84
CA PHE A 131 -24.37 6.13 0.16
C PHE A 131 -25.42 7.09 -0.40
N PRO A 132 -26.67 6.63 -0.63
CA PRO A 132 -27.73 7.46 -1.20
C PRO A 132 -28.11 8.69 -0.37
N ILE A 133 -27.75 8.71 0.92
CA ILE A 133 -27.94 9.88 1.79
C ILE A 133 -27.21 11.12 1.27
N TYR A 134 -26.14 10.95 0.49
CA TYR A 134 -25.34 12.02 -0.10
C TYR A 134 -25.64 12.24 -1.60
N GLN A 135 -26.78 11.77 -2.11
CA GLN A 135 -27.11 11.83 -3.55
C GLN A 135 -27.06 13.25 -4.12
N ASN A 136 -27.45 14.24 -3.32
CA ASN A 136 -27.50 15.66 -3.72
C ASN A 136 -26.26 16.46 -3.28
N PHE A 137 -25.26 15.80 -2.68
CA PHE A 137 -24.05 16.48 -2.23
C PHE A 137 -23.11 16.69 -3.40
N LYS A 138 -22.37 17.80 -3.38
CA LYS A 138 -21.23 18.01 -4.28
C LYS A 138 -20.12 17.04 -3.90
N GLN A 139 -19.65 16.25 -4.85
CA GLN A 139 -18.64 15.24 -4.59
C GLN A 139 -17.26 15.68 -5.10
N TYR A 140 -16.27 15.71 -4.21
CA TYR A 140 -14.88 16.07 -4.49
C TYR A 140 -13.96 14.88 -4.24
N GLY A 141 -13.04 14.64 -5.17
CA GLY A 141 -12.05 13.57 -5.06
C GLY A 141 -10.67 14.12 -4.72
N ALA A 142 -9.92 13.38 -3.91
CA ALA A 142 -8.54 13.70 -3.59
C ALA A 142 -7.65 12.46 -3.58
N ILE A 143 -6.38 12.64 -3.93
CA ILE A 143 -5.32 11.66 -3.72
C ILE A 143 -4.34 12.21 -2.67
N ALA A 144 -4.19 11.50 -1.56
CA ALA A 144 -3.25 11.85 -0.49
C ALA A 144 -2.06 10.91 -0.52
N SER A 145 -0.84 11.45 -0.58
CA SER A 145 0.35 10.63 -0.61
C SER A 145 1.61 11.28 -0.04
N PHE A 146 2.46 10.47 0.59
CA PHE A 146 3.81 10.92 0.96
C PHE A 146 4.70 11.14 -0.27
N TYR A 147 4.46 10.40 -1.35
CA TYR A 147 5.17 10.59 -2.60
C TYR A 147 4.23 10.41 -3.80
N ILE A 148 4.19 11.42 -4.67
CA ILE A 148 3.55 11.35 -5.98
C ILE A 148 4.55 11.86 -7.01
N ASN A 149 4.68 11.16 -8.14
CA ASN A 149 5.53 11.64 -9.23
C ASN A 149 4.80 12.73 -10.04
N ASP A 150 5.56 13.55 -10.78
CA ASP A 150 5.01 14.69 -11.52
C ASP A 150 3.92 14.28 -12.53
N ASP A 151 4.07 13.12 -13.17
CA ASP A 151 3.09 12.65 -14.16
C ASP A 151 1.76 12.26 -13.51
N ALA A 152 1.78 11.53 -12.39
CA ALA A 152 0.57 11.19 -11.64
C ALA A 152 -0.05 12.43 -11.01
N LYS A 153 0.77 13.37 -10.52
CA LYS A 153 0.29 14.64 -9.97
C LYS A 153 -0.41 15.48 -11.04
N LYS A 154 0.22 15.67 -12.21
CA LYS A 154 -0.37 16.39 -13.34
C LYS A 154 -1.67 15.73 -13.79
N GLU A 155 -1.71 14.41 -13.87
CA GLU A 155 -2.92 13.68 -14.24
C GLU A 155 -4.03 13.86 -13.18
N ALA A 156 -3.72 13.76 -11.89
CA ALA A 156 -4.70 13.96 -10.82
C ALA A 156 -5.32 15.36 -10.88
N LEU A 157 -4.48 16.40 -11.00
CA LEU A 157 -4.92 17.77 -11.15
C LEU A 157 -5.74 17.98 -12.43
N LYS A 158 -5.34 17.36 -13.54
CA LYS A 158 -6.08 17.40 -14.81
C LYS A 158 -7.46 16.74 -14.70
N ARG A 159 -7.59 15.67 -13.92
CA ARG A 159 -8.88 15.04 -13.59
C ARG A 159 -9.72 15.86 -12.61
N GLY A 160 -9.21 16.99 -12.14
CA GLY A 160 -9.88 17.87 -11.20
C GLY A 160 -9.90 17.34 -9.77
N TYR A 161 -8.94 16.47 -9.42
CA TYR A 161 -8.74 15.99 -8.06
C TYR A 161 -7.79 16.88 -7.28
N PHE A 162 -8.03 16.96 -5.97
CA PHE A 162 -7.07 17.51 -5.03
C PHE A 162 -5.88 16.55 -4.88
N VAL A 163 -4.69 17.11 -4.72
CA VAL A 163 -3.47 16.36 -4.39
C VAL A 163 -3.00 16.81 -3.02
N LEU A 164 -2.96 15.89 -2.06
CA LEU A 164 -2.53 16.14 -0.69
C LEU A 164 -1.13 15.54 -0.50
N GLN A 165 -0.19 16.37 -0.05
CA GLN A 165 1.18 15.98 0.24
C GLN A 165 1.55 16.37 1.67
N ARG A 166 2.45 15.62 2.29
CA ARG A 166 2.99 16.00 3.60
C ARG A 166 3.87 17.25 3.46
N SER A 167 3.64 18.23 4.33
CA SER A 167 4.48 19.42 4.52
C SER A 167 4.83 19.57 5.99
N GLY A 168 5.97 18.99 6.41
CA GLY A 168 6.33 18.88 7.83
C GLY A 168 5.33 18.02 8.60
N ASP A 169 4.79 18.55 9.70
CA ASP A 169 3.71 17.93 10.50
C ASP A 169 2.30 18.27 9.98
N LEU A 170 2.21 19.00 8.86
CA LEU A 170 0.95 19.45 8.26
C LEU A 170 0.72 18.81 6.88
N VAL A 171 -0.51 18.96 6.36
CA VAL A 171 -0.87 18.57 4.99
C VAL A 171 -0.91 19.81 4.10
N HIS A 172 -0.27 19.71 2.94
CA HIS A 172 -0.36 20.66 1.86
C HIS A 172 -1.31 20.15 0.79
N THR A 173 -2.24 21.00 0.36
CA THR A 173 -3.26 20.66 -0.65
C THR A 173 -3.05 21.48 -1.91
N GLU A 174 -3.00 20.81 -3.05
CA GLU A 174 -2.92 21.41 -4.38
C GLU A 174 -4.15 21.05 -5.22
N SER A 175 -4.61 21.99 -6.04
CA SER A 175 -5.72 21.80 -6.98
C SER A 175 -5.50 22.56 -8.27
N ALA A 176 -6.09 22.09 -9.37
CA ALA A 176 -6.22 22.89 -10.58
C ALA A 176 -7.22 24.05 -10.37
N GLU A 177 -7.20 25.04 -11.26
CA GLU A 177 -8.20 26.14 -11.26
C GLU A 177 -9.64 25.62 -11.40
N HIS A 178 -9.79 24.49 -12.10
CA HIS A 178 -11.08 23.84 -12.34
C HIS A 178 -11.11 22.50 -11.62
N LEU A 179 -12.02 22.36 -10.67
CA LEU A 179 -12.27 21.12 -9.93
C LEU A 179 -13.36 20.28 -10.60
N THR A 180 -13.20 18.97 -10.57
CA THR A 180 -14.28 18.04 -10.97
C THR A 180 -15.25 17.92 -9.81
N VAL A 181 -16.52 18.24 -10.07
CA VAL A 181 -17.61 18.13 -9.10
C VAL A 181 -18.66 17.18 -9.68
N LEU A 182 -18.91 16.08 -8.97
CA LEU A 182 -19.90 15.06 -9.34
C LEU A 182 -21.14 15.09 -8.44
#